data_AF-A0A957X5W8-F1
#
_entry.id   AF-A0A957X5W8-F1
#
_cell.length_a   1.000
_cell.length_b   1.000
_cell.length_c   1.000
_cell.angle_alpha   90.00
_cell.angle_beta   90.00
_cell.angle_gamma   90.00
#
_symmetry.space_group_name_H-M   'P 1'
#
loop_
_entity.id
_entity.type
_entity.pdbx_description
1 polymer ?
#
loop_
_entity_poly.entity_id
_entity_poly.type
_entity_poly.pdbx_seq_one_letter_code
_entity_poly.pdbx_strand_id
1 'polypeptide(L)' 'MMEFDPRRSAVRSNPYPCYAQLRTHDPVHYRPQNDDWIFTRYADLTALLTDKRVGYCPAKTTQEAPP' A
#
# COMPACT_ATOMS: atom_id res chain seq x y z
N MET A 1 -5.80 -8.88 10.64
CA MET A 1 -5.29 -8.23 9.41
C MET A 1 -5.98 -6.88 9.32
N MET A 2 -5.24 -5.78 9.40
CA MET A 2 -5.78 -4.42 9.53
C MET A 2 -6.18 -3.92 8.14
N GLU A 3 -7.45 -3.62 7.88
CA GLU A 3 -7.86 -3.08 6.59
C GLU A 3 -7.39 -1.62 6.46
N PHE A 4 -6.27 -1.41 5.76
CA PHE A 4 -5.79 -0.06 5.44
C PHE A 4 -6.17 0.32 4.00
N ASP A 5 -7.01 1.35 3.88
CA ASP A 5 -7.33 1.94 2.58
C ASP A 5 -6.84 3.39 2.51
N PRO A 6 -5.84 3.70 1.65
CA PRO A 6 -5.30 5.04 1.51
C PRO A 6 -6.28 6.02 0.82
N ARG A 7 -7.35 5.53 0.19
CA ARG A 7 -8.35 6.36 -0.48
C ARG A 7 -9.47 6.81 0.46
N ARG A 8 -9.60 6.18 1.64
CA ARG A 8 -10.54 6.62 2.68
C ARG A 8 -10.30 8.10 3.05
N SER A 9 -11.39 8.85 3.14
CA SER A 9 -11.40 10.27 3.51
C SER A 9 -10.72 10.54 4.85
N ALA A 10 -10.90 9.66 5.84
CA ALA A 10 -10.24 9.75 7.15
C ALA A 10 -8.71 9.68 7.05
N VAL A 11 -8.18 8.78 6.20
CA VAL A 11 -6.74 8.64 5.96
C VAL A 11 -6.21 9.84 5.18
N ARG A 12 -6.97 10.33 4.18
CA ARG A 12 -6.60 11.53 3.42
C ARG A 12 -6.55 12.79 4.29
N SER A 13 -7.43 12.89 5.28
CA SER A 13 -7.49 14.06 6.17
C SER A 13 -6.36 14.08 7.19
N ASN A 14 -5.92 12.92 7.68
CA ASN A 14 -4.76 12.83 8.55
C ASN A 14 -4.04 11.47 8.36
N PRO A 15 -3.06 11.40 7.46
CA PRO A 15 -2.45 10.11 7.08
C PRO A 15 -1.41 9.60 8.09
N TYR A 16 -0.79 10.50 8.87
CA TYR A 16 0.35 10.15 9.73
C TYR A 16 0.04 9.16 10.85
N PRO A 17 -1.11 9.25 11.57
CA PRO A 17 -1.48 8.26 12.58
C PRO A 17 -1.67 6.86 11.99
N CYS A 18 -2.29 6.78 10.82
CA CYS A 18 -2.51 5.50 10.14
C CYS A 18 -1.17 4.87 9.72
N TYR A 19 -0.24 5.65 9.17
CA TYR A 19 1.10 5.17 8.84
C TYR A 19 1.89 4.74 10.09
N ALA A 20 1.73 5.43 11.21
CA ALA A 20 2.38 5.06 12.47
C ALA A 20 1.90 3.70 12.99
N GLN A 21 0.58 3.44 12.92
CA GLN A 21 0.03 2.13 13.29
C GLN A 21 0.49 1.03 12.34
N LEU A 22 0.46 1.25 11.02
CA LEU A 22 0.99 0.30 10.04
C LEU A 22 2.46 -0.05 10.30
N ARG A 23 3.32 0.94 10.51
CA ARG A 23 4.75 0.69 10.78
C ARG A 23 5.00 -0.18 12.02
N THR A 24 4.12 -0.07 13.02
CA THR A 24 4.25 -0.76 14.30
C THR A 24 3.67 -2.17 14.24
N HIS A 25 2.49 -2.32 13.65
CA HIS A 25 1.72 -3.56 13.71
C HIS A 25 1.85 -4.43 12.46
N ASP A 26 1.99 -3.84 11.28
CA ASP A 26 2.00 -4.56 10.00
C ASP A 26 2.80 -3.78 8.94
N PRO A 27 4.14 -3.79 9.03
CA PRO A 27 4.99 -2.94 8.20
C PRO A 27 4.96 -3.31 6.71
N VAL A 28 4.63 -4.57 6.41
CA VAL A 28 4.41 -5.12 5.07
C VAL A 28 2.98 -5.65 5.04
N HIS A 29 2.09 -4.87 4.45
CA HIS A 29 0.65 -5.16 4.45
C HIS A 29 0.20 -5.59 3.05
N TYR A 30 -0.37 -6.80 2.94
CA TYR A 30 -0.98 -7.27 1.70
C TYR A 30 -2.46 -6.95 1.67
N ARG A 31 -2.94 -6.34 0.58
CA ARG A 31 -4.35 -6.03 0.36
C ARG A 31 -4.95 -7.00 -0.65
N PRO A 32 -5.73 -8.01 -0.20
CA PRO A 32 -6.33 -8.97 -1.11
C PRO A 32 -7.41 -8.35 -2.02
N GLN A 33 -8.05 -7.25 -1.60
CA GLN A 33 -9.08 -6.56 -2.39
C GLN A 33 -8.53 -5.97 -3.69
N ASN A 34 -7.27 -5.53 -3.70
CA ASN A 34 -6.65 -4.83 -4.82
C ASN A 34 -5.43 -5.58 -5.37
N ASP A 35 -5.13 -6.76 -4.83
CA ASP A 35 -3.95 -7.58 -5.16
C ASP A 35 -2.63 -6.77 -5.08
N ASP A 36 -2.49 -5.93 -4.05
CA ASP A 36 -1.35 -5.04 -3.91
C ASP A 36 -0.67 -5.08 -2.53
N TRP A 37 0.61 -4.70 -2.53
CA TRP A 37 1.47 -4.70 -1.36
C TRP A 37 1.76 -3.28 -0.91
N ILE A 38 1.60 -3.02 0.39
CA ILE A 38 1.91 -1.75 1.03
C ILE A 38 3.13 -1.92 1.93
N PHE A 39 4.14 -1.11 1.68
CA PHE A 39 5.36 -1.05 2.47
C PHE A 39 5.41 0.28 3.20
N THR A 40 5.62 0.25 4.53
CA THR A 40 5.64 1.47 5.35
C THR A 40 6.99 1.78 5.98
N ARG A 41 7.95 0.85 5.89
CA ARG A 41 9.32 1.02 6.39
C ARG A 41 10.23 1.58 5.31
N TYR A 42 11.09 2.50 5.72
CA TYR A 42 12.06 3.13 4.83
C TYR A 42 13.03 2.12 4.20
N ALA A 43 13.56 1.17 4.99
CA ALA A 43 14.50 0.17 4.50
C ALA A 43 13.93 -0.69 3.36
N ASP A 44 12.67 -1.13 3.50
CA ASP A 44 11.98 -1.93 2.48
C ASP A 44 11.74 -1.10 1.20
N LEU A 45 11.35 0.16 1.33
CA LEU A 45 11.19 1.06 0.19
C LEU A 45 12.50 1.31 -0.55
N THR A 46 13.61 1.55 0.16
CA THR A 46 14.93 1.73 -0.46
C THR A 46 15.38 0.48 -1.20
N ALA A 47 15.20 -0.70 -0.60
CA ALA A 47 15.51 -1.98 -1.24
C ALA A 47 14.65 -2.18 -2.50
N LEU A 48 13.34 -1.95 -2.40
CA LEU A 48 12.39 -2.10 -3.50
C LEU A 48 12.71 -1.15 -4.68
N LEU A 49 12.99 0.13 -4.39
CA LEU A 49 13.29 1.14 -5.42
C LEU A 49 14.64 0.92 -6.11
N THR A 50 15.56 0.20 -5.47
CA THR A 50 16.88 -0.10 -6.04
C THR A 50 16.91 -1.47 -6.74
N ASP A 51 15.95 -2.34 -6.46
CA ASP A 51 15.86 -3.68 -7.05
C ASP A 51 15.42 -3.63 -8.51
N LYS A 52 16.30 -4.04 -9.42
CA LYS A 52 16.05 -4.05 -10.88
C LYS A 52 14.93 -5.01 -11.31
N ARG A 53 14.51 -5.93 -10.44
CA ARG A 53 13.37 -6.84 -10.71
C ARG A 53 12.03 -6.11 -10.54
N VAL A 54 12.03 -5.01 -9.79
CA VAL A 54 10.85 -4.19 -9.58
C VAL A 54 10.87 -3.07 -10.61
N GLY A 55 9.94 -3.14 -11.53
CA GLY A 55 9.79 -2.16 -12.60
C GLY A 55 8.34 -1.74 -12.75
N TYR A 56 8.14 -0.59 -13.39
CA TYR A 56 6.82 -0.24 -13.86
C TYR A 56 6.43 -1.19 -15.00
N CYS A 57 5.56 -2.16 -14.68
CA CYS A 57 4.81 -2.90 -15.68
C CYS A 57 3.38 -2.33 -15.63
N PRO A 58 2.86 -1.71 -16.70
CA PRO A 58 1.52 -1.13 -16.66
C PRO A 58 0.51 -2.22 -16.27
N ALA A 59 -0.13 -2.06 -15.11
CA ALA A 59 -1.11 -3.00 -14.61
C ALA A 59 -2.37 -2.98 -15.48
N LYS A 60 -2.99 -4.15 -15.58
CA LYS A 60 -4.25 -4.44 -16.27
C LYS A 60 -5.34 -3.57 -15.63
N THR A 61 -5.97 -2.69 -16.40
CA THR A 61 -7.12 -1.91 -15.96
C THR A 61 -8.31 -2.84 -15.73
N THR A 62 -8.39 -3.49 -14.56
CA THR A 62 -9.66 -3.99 -14.04
C THR A 62 -10.22 -2.90 -13.15
N GLN A 63 -10.74 -1.87 -13.81
CA GLN A 63 -11.68 -0.95 -13.20
C GLN A 63 -13.07 -1.53 -13.50
N GLU A 64 -13.48 -2.53 -12.74
CA GLU A 64 -14.88 -2.97 -12.73
C GLU A 64 -15.52 -2.53 -11.40
N ALA A 65 -16.30 -1.47 -11.48
CA ALA A 65 -17.27 -1.11 -10.46
C ALA A 65 -18.66 -1.44 -11.04
N PRO A 66 -19.48 -2.30 -10.40
CA PRO A 66 -20.85 -2.55 -10.85
C PRO A 66 -21.83 -1.48 -10.29
N PRO A 67 -23.07 -1.43 -10.81
CA PRO A 67 -23.72 -0.26 -11.42
C PRO A 67 -24.31 0.79 -10.48
#